data_AF-R7J7H6-F1
#
_entry.id   AF-R7J7H6-F1
#
_cell.length_a   1.000
_cell.length_b   1.000
_cell.length_c   1.000
_cell.angle_alpha   90.00
_cell.angle_beta   90.00
_cell.angle_gamma   90.00
#
_symmetry.space_group_name_H-M   'P 1'
#
loop_
_entity.id
_entity.type
_entity.pdbx_description
1 polymer ?
#
loop_
_entity_poly.entity_id
_entity_poly.type
_entity_poly.pdbx_seq_one_letter_code
_entity_poly.pdbx_strand_id
1 'polypeptide(L)'
;MFTVIGIMFAGIAAGYLLRSVSILQKIGKPISYTIFALLFLLGASVGTNPQIINNLSTLGLQALLIAIATTLGSVCMAKIVYHFFFEKKGGEK
;
A
#
# COMPACT_ATOMS: atom_id res chain seq x y z
N MET A 1 19.27 7.09 -6.36
CA MET A 1 18.49 5.82 -6.33
C MET A 1 19.20 4.74 -5.52
N PHE A 2 20.49 4.48 -5.76
CA PHE A 2 21.27 3.54 -4.95
C PHE A 2 21.25 3.82 -3.44
N THR A 3 21.24 5.08 -3.03
CA THR A 3 21.12 5.45 -1.60
C THR A 3 19.81 4.96 -0.98
N VAL A 4 18.70 5.08 -1.71
CA VAL A 4 17.39 4.62 -1.24
C VAL A 4 17.39 3.10 -1.10
N ILE A 5 17.90 2.40 -2.11
CA ILE A 5 18.04 0.94 -2.11
C ILE A 5 18.94 0.49 -0.94
N GLY A 6 20.07 1.16 -0.73
CA GLY A 6 21.00 0.87 0.37
C GLY A 6 20.35 1.04 1.75
N ILE A 7 19.56 2.11 1.93
CA ILE A 7 18.82 2.35 3.18
C ILE A 7 17.73 1.27 3.38
N MET A 8 17.07 0.80 2.32
CA MET A 8 16.10 -0.30 2.44
C MET A 8 16.77 -1.60 2.91
N PHE A 9 17.91 -1.97 2.32
CA PHE A 9 18.66 -3.15 2.76
C PHE A 9 19.17 -3.01 4.20
N ALA A 10 19.68 -1.84 4.56
CA ALA A 10 20.10 -1.55 5.93
C ALA A 10 18.91 -1.65 6.91
N GLY A 11 17.73 -1.17 6.53
CA GLY A 11 16.51 -1.28 7.32
C GLY A 11 16.05 -2.72 7.52
N ILE A 12 16.15 -3.57 6.50
CA ILE A 12 15.85 -5.01 6.60
C ILE A 12 16.86 -5.70 7.52
N ALA A 13 18.16 -5.42 7.37
CA ALA A 13 19.21 -5.99 8.22
C ALA A 13 19.02 -5.57 9.68
N ALA A 14 18.79 -4.29 9.93
CA ALA A 14 18.46 -3.78 11.27
C ALA A 14 17.20 -4.45 11.82
N GLY A 15 16.12 -4.52 11.04
CA GLY A 15 14.88 -5.19 11.44
C GLY A 15 15.08 -6.67 11.81
N TYR A 16 15.99 -7.36 11.13
CA TYR A 16 16.33 -8.75 11.46
C TYR A 16 17.13 -8.87 12.76
N LEU A 17 18.15 -8.03 12.97
CA LEU A 17 18.95 -8.01 14.22
C LEU A 17 18.09 -7.64 15.44
N LEU A 18 17.17 -6.69 15.27
CA LEU A 18 16.32 -6.18 16.33
C LEU A 18 15.04 -7.02 16.55
N ARG A 19 14.81 -8.09 15.76
CA ARG A 19 13.65 -8.98 15.86
C ARG A 19 13.50 -9.64 17.24
N SER A 20 14.59 -9.83 17.98
CA SER A 20 14.60 -10.49 19.28
C SER A 20 14.15 -9.59 20.45
N VAL A 21 14.02 -8.28 20.24
CA VAL A 21 13.69 -7.34 21.33
C VAL A 21 12.17 -7.24 21.48
N SER A 22 11.59 -7.79 22.55
CA SER A 22 10.14 -7.79 22.80
C SER A 22 9.48 -6.40 22.88
N ILE A 23 10.25 -5.32 23.11
CA ILE A 23 9.76 -3.94 23.05
C ILE A 23 9.33 -3.58 21.62
N LEU A 24 10.06 -4.04 20.60
CA LEU A 24 9.78 -3.69 19.21
C LEU A 24 8.58 -4.45 18.63
N GLN A 25 8.23 -5.60 19.22
CA GLN A 25 7.00 -6.33 18.87
C GLN A 25 5.73 -5.56 19.26
N LYS A 26 5.82 -4.59 20.18
CA LYS A 26 4.67 -3.78 20.63
C LYS A 26 4.46 -2.49 19.84
N ILE A 27 5.28 -2.22 18.82
CA ILE A 27 5.19 -1.00 17.98
C ILE A 27 3.92 -0.97 17.11
N GLY A 28 3.23 -2.10 16.91
CA GLY A 28 2.01 -2.14 16.12
C GLY A 28 0.93 -1.15 16.59
N LYS A 29 0.75 -0.98 17.91
CA LYS A 29 -0.24 -0.03 18.47
C LYS A 29 0.09 1.44 18.17
N PRO A 30 1.28 1.97 18.50
CA PRO A 30 1.64 3.36 18.19
C PRO A 30 1.66 3.66 16.69
N ILE A 31 2.02 2.68 15.83
CA ILE A 31 1.91 2.86 14.36
C ILE A 31 0.46 3.17 13.99
N SER A 32 -0.50 2.35 14.43
CA SER A 32 -1.91 2.56 14.10
C SER A 32 -2.43 3.91 14.59
N TYR A 33 -2.06 4.34 15.81
CA TYR A 33 -2.41 5.67 16.31
C TYR A 33 -1.81 6.79 15.45
N THR A 34 -0.58 6.63 15.00
CA THR A 34 0.10 7.59 14.12
C THR A 34 -0.58 7.65 12.76
N ILE A 35 -0.93 6.51 12.16
CA ILE A 35 -1.66 6.45 10.88
C ILE A 35 -3.01 7.17 11.04
N PHE A 36 -3.74 6.91 12.12
CA PHE A 36 -5.01 7.59 12.37
C PHE A 36 -4.84 9.11 12.50
N ALA A 37 -3.84 9.56 13.27
CA ALA A 37 -3.52 10.97 13.39
C ALA A 37 -3.15 11.60 12.04
N LEU A 38 -2.30 10.94 11.24
CA LEU A 38 -1.90 11.41 9.91
C LEU A 38 -3.09 11.46 8.94
N LEU A 39 -3.98 10.47 8.96
CA LEU A 39 -5.20 10.47 8.14
C LEU A 39 -6.16 11.60 8.55
N PHE A 40 -6.29 11.86 9.85
CA PHE A 40 -7.09 12.99 10.36
C PHE A 40 -6.51 14.33 9.92
N LEU A 41 -5.20 14.54 10.10
CA LEU A 41 -4.50 15.74 9.65
C LEU A 41 -4.64 15.92 8.14
N LEU A 42 -4.43 14.86 7.36
CA LEU A 42 -4.60 14.88 5.91
C LEU A 42 -6.02 15.30 5.52
N GLY A 43 -7.04 14.72 6.16
CA GLY A 43 -8.44 15.07 5.94
C GLY A 43 -8.72 16.54 6.22
N ALA A 44 -8.21 17.08 7.32
CA ALA A 44 -8.34 18.49 7.66
C ALA A 44 -7.62 19.41 6.66
N SER A 45 -6.39 19.07 6.26
CA SER A 45 -5.62 19.82 5.26
C SER A 45 -6.28 19.82 3.89
N VAL A 46 -6.87 18.70 3.48
CA VAL A 46 -7.60 18.60 2.21
C VAL A 46 -8.93 19.35 2.28
N GLY A 47 -9.68 19.19 3.38
CA GLY A 47 -11.01 19.79 3.58
C GLY A 47 -11.01 21.29 3.86
N THR A 48 -9.85 21.91 4.07
CA THR A 48 -9.70 23.37 4.15
C THR A 48 -9.11 23.98 2.89
N ASN A 49 -8.65 23.15 1.93
CA ASN A 49 -8.08 23.62 0.68
C ASN A 49 -9.18 23.84 -0.38
N PRO A 50 -9.54 25.09 -0.71
CA PRO A 50 -10.62 25.37 -1.65
C PRO A 50 -10.33 24.86 -3.06
N GLN A 51 -9.06 24.75 -3.47
CA GLN A 51 -8.71 24.20 -4.78
C GLN A 51 -9.05 22.72 -4.87
N ILE A 52 -8.84 21.96 -3.79
CA ILE A 52 -9.17 20.53 -3.76
C ILE A 52 -10.68 20.33 -3.65
N ILE A 53 -11.35 21.08 -2.77
CA ILE A 53 -12.81 20.97 -2.55
C ILE A 53 -13.59 21.32 -3.83
N ASN A 54 -13.22 22.40 -4.51
CA ASN A 54 -13.91 22.81 -5.74
C ASN A 54 -13.68 21.83 -6.90
N ASN A 55 -12.57 21.08 -6.88
CA ASN A 55 -12.26 20.05 -7.86
C ASN A 55 -12.50 18.63 -7.32
N LEU A 56 -13.21 18.48 -6.20
CA LEU A 56 -13.33 17.18 -5.53
C LEU A 56 -14.09 16.16 -6.39
N SER A 57 -15.07 16.63 -7.17
CA SER A 57 -15.80 15.79 -8.13
C SER A 57 -14.88 15.26 -9.24
N THR A 58 -14.06 16.12 -9.85
CA THR A 58 -13.16 15.73 -10.94
C THR A 58 -12.01 14.86 -10.44
N LEU A 59 -11.36 15.27 -9.35
CA LEU A 59 -10.30 14.49 -8.68
C LEU A 59 -10.82 13.14 -8.16
N GLY A 60 -12.02 13.14 -7.58
CA GLY A 60 -12.66 11.94 -7.05
C GLY A 60 -13.01 10.94 -8.15
N LEU A 61 -13.57 11.41 -9.27
CA LEU A 61 -13.88 10.55 -10.41
C LEU A 61 -12.61 10.00 -11.07
N GLN A 62 -11.57 10.83 -11.23
CA GLN A 62 -10.28 10.37 -11.72
C GLN A 62 -9.67 9.31 -10.80
N ALA A 63 -9.68 9.55 -9.48
CA ALA A 63 -9.19 8.58 -8.50
C ALA A 63 -9.98 7.26 -8.54
N LEU A 64 -11.32 7.33 -8.70
CA LEU A 64 -12.17 6.16 -8.83
C LEU A 64 -11.83 5.34 -10.08
N LEU A 65 -11.69 6.00 -11.24
CA LEU A 65 -11.31 5.33 -12.48
C LEU A 65 -9.95 4.65 -12.37
N ILE A 66 -8.95 5.34 -11.78
CA ILE A 66 -7.62 4.78 -11.54
C ILE A 66 -7.71 3.57 -10.60
N ALA A 67 -8.48 3.66 -9.51
CA ALA A 67 -8.64 2.57 -8.55
C ALA A 67 -9.26 1.32 -9.20
N ILE A 68 -10.32 1.51 -10.00
CA ILE A 68 -10.97 0.41 -10.72
C ILE A 68 -10.01 -0.19 -11.75
N ALA A 69 -9.37 0.64 -12.58
CA ALA A 69 -8.43 0.18 -13.60
C ALA A 69 -7.25 -0.59 -13.00
N THR A 70 -6.68 -0.08 -11.90
CA THR A 70 -5.56 -0.73 -11.19
C THR A 70 -5.97 -2.05 -10.57
N THR A 71 -7.15 -2.10 -9.93
CA THR A 71 -7.66 -3.32 -9.30
C THR A 71 -7.98 -4.39 -10.36
N LEU A 72 -8.68 -4.01 -11.42
CA LEU A 72 -8.97 -4.91 -12.54
C LEU A 72 -7.69 -5.41 -13.21
N GLY A 73 -6.72 -4.52 -13.45
CA GLY A 73 -5.42 -4.89 -14.00
C GLY A 73 -4.69 -5.91 -13.13
N SER A 74 -4.66 -5.70 -11.81
CA SER A 74 -4.06 -6.64 -10.85
C SER A 74 -4.76 -8.00 -10.86
N VAL A 75 -6.09 -8.03 -10.88
CA VAL A 75 -6.88 -9.28 -10.89
C VAL A 75 -6.72 -10.02 -12.22
N CYS A 76 -6.74 -9.31 -13.35
CA CYS A 76 -6.51 -9.89 -14.68
C CYS A 76 -5.12 -10.54 -14.76
N MET A 77 -4.08 -9.86 -14.30
CA MET A 77 -2.73 -10.41 -14.31
C MET A 77 -2.61 -11.62 -13.38
N ALA A 78 -3.22 -11.56 -12.19
CA ALA A 78 -3.28 -12.70 -11.28
C ALA A 78 -3.98 -13.91 -11.93
N LYS A 79 -5.09 -13.69 -12.67
CA LYS A 79 -5.80 -14.73 -13.42
C LYS A 79 -4.94 -15.33 -14.54
N ILE A 80 -4.19 -14.51 -15.28
CA ILE A 80 -3.27 -14.98 -16.33
C ILE A 80 -2.18 -15.87 -15.71
N VAL A 81 -1.53 -15.41 -14.63
CA VAL A 81 -0.51 -16.18 -13.93
C VAL A 81 -1.10 -17.48 -13.38
N TYR A 82 -2.30 -17.44 -12.82
CA TYR A 82 -3.01 -18.63 -12.34
C TYR A 82 -3.27 -19.63 -13.47
N HIS A 83 -3.77 -19.18 -14.62
CA HIS A 83 -4.05 -20.04 -15.76
C HIS A 83 -2.78 -20.69 -16.32
N PHE A 84 -1.71 -19.92 -16.51
CA PHE A 84 -0.46 -20.41 -17.09
C PHE A 84 0.33 -21.35 -16.17
N PHE A 85 0.36 -21.09 -14.86
CA PHE A 85 1.16 -21.87 -13.90
C PHE A 85 0.37 -22.95 -13.16
N PHE A 86 -0.91 -22.74 -12.87
CA PHE A 86 -1.70 -23.61 -11.98
C PHE A 86 -2.79 -24.40 -12.70
N GLU A 87 -3.35 -23.90 -13.80
CA GLU A 87 -4.44 -24.61 -14.51
C GLU A 87 -3.94 -25.82 -15.32
N LYS A 88 -2.65 -25.84 -15.69
CA LYS A 88 -2.01 -27.01 -16.34
C LYS A 88 -1.71 -28.18 -15.38
N LYS A 89 -1.90 -28.00 -14.06
CA LYS A 89 -1.68 -29.05 -13.04
C LYS A 89 -2.99 -29.69 -12.53
N GLY A 90 -4.15 -29.24 -13.04
CA GLY A 90 -5.47 -29.75 -12.67
C GLY A 90 -6.09 -30.75 -13.66
N GLY A 91 -5.36 -31.12 -14.72
CA GLY A 91 -5.80 -32.03 -15.78
C GLY A 91 -5.19 -33.44 -15.74
N GLU A 92 -4.71 -33.89 -14.58
CA GLU A 92 -4.38 -35.29 -14.33
C GLU A 92 -5.13 -35.78 -13.10
N LYS A 93 -6.40 -36.11 -13.31
CA LYS A 93 -7.11 -37.18 -12.58
C LYS A 93 -7.96 -37.94 -13.57
#